data_AF-A0AAD7QRR6-F1
#
_entry.id   AF-A0AAD7QRR6-F1
#
_cell.length_a   1.000
_cell.length_b   1.000
_cell.length_c   1.000
_cell.angle_alpha   90.00
_cell.angle_beta   90.00
_cell.angle_gamma   90.00
#
_symmetry.space_group_name_H-M   'P 1'
#
loop_
_entity.id
_entity.type
_entity.pdbx_description
1 polymer ?
#
loop_
_entity_poly.entity_id
_entity_poly.type
_entity_poly.pdbx_seq_one_letter_code
_entity_poly.pdbx_strand_id
1 'polypeptide(L)'
;MQFAFSLMLTESDDLEYAKFLQMIVENGETCLKDYPNTVSGPINIQHACMIHYLYFLNPTAHVDSFVATRLMMLYSGTCGPSDRLLLQVFHRMDAHVSLNSAVKIALYTFVNEPNSMRVSLCKKAGEGLEILLSGKTFGSSIKHMPVDIFDYAPAVGRSTSAYMEYCETKRFSSNPYAVYDPLFMLPAIMDMISRKLVDIKILTESHCIGYVIMCLGCGGSVYAMARRTLVQLIALYEDTRYKERDMIRLLLYNLHYITEDFGVSQSSELGDDVTVKHIPRIVAMAFANLIPVFANPGHFLYEAAIRYMTQTPVVKIHESMQRVDIPLYRQLLPSGNVDLYARETNWILNVLIMALKAKEDVTVYERSFVFEVVQTVESNAYVADSTKKLVKELLDQARDILAV
;
A
#
# COMPACT_ATOMS: atom_id res chain seq x y z
N MET A 1 29.94 10.64 -3.90
CA MET A 1 28.87 10.96 -4.87
C MET A 1 28.82 12.43 -5.26
N GLN A 2 28.69 13.41 -4.36
CA GLN A 2 28.61 14.84 -4.72
C GLN A 2 29.60 15.29 -5.82
N PHE A 3 30.89 14.94 -5.71
CA PHE A 3 31.90 15.24 -6.74
C PHE A 3 31.56 14.69 -8.14
N ALA A 4 31.05 13.45 -8.23
CA ALA A 4 30.61 12.86 -9.49
C ALA A 4 29.34 13.55 -10.02
N PHE A 5 28.41 13.92 -9.13
CA PHE A 5 27.21 14.67 -9.50
C PHE A 5 27.58 16.05 -10.08
N SER A 6 28.55 16.77 -9.47
CA SER A 6 29.06 18.04 -10.03
C SER A 6 29.85 17.86 -11.32
N LEU A 7 30.50 16.71 -11.53
CA LEU A 7 31.29 16.44 -12.75
C LEU A 7 30.43 15.95 -13.93
N MET A 8 29.22 15.42 -13.66
CA MET A 8 28.17 15.17 -14.68
C MET A 8 27.37 16.43 -15.05
N LEU A 9 27.65 17.57 -14.39
CA LEU A 9 26.93 18.83 -14.53
C LEU A 9 27.74 19.96 -15.17
N THR A 10 29.01 19.73 -15.50
CA THR A 10 29.74 20.62 -16.41
C THR A 10 29.21 20.42 -17.83
N GLU A 11 28.61 21.46 -18.41
CA GLU A 11 28.06 21.46 -19.76
C GLU A 11 29.16 21.10 -20.79
N SER A 12 29.10 19.85 -21.26
CA SER A 12 29.95 19.32 -22.33
C SER A 12 29.10 18.38 -23.18
N ASP A 13 28.92 18.75 -24.45
CA ASP A 13 28.09 17.97 -25.39
C ASP A 13 28.65 16.54 -25.63
N ASP A 14 29.91 16.31 -25.27
CA ASP A 14 30.62 15.03 -25.37
C ASP A 14 30.26 14.01 -24.27
N LEU A 15 29.45 14.35 -23.25
CA LEU A 15 29.22 13.43 -22.13
C LEU A 15 28.27 12.28 -22.52
N GLU A 16 28.81 11.06 -22.59
CA GLU A 16 28.05 9.85 -22.96
C GLU A 16 27.12 9.34 -21.84
N TYR A 17 26.08 10.11 -21.49
CA TYR A 17 25.13 9.85 -20.40
C TYR A 17 24.58 8.41 -20.40
N ALA A 18 24.37 7.81 -21.58
CA ALA A 18 23.93 6.43 -21.73
C ALA A 18 24.90 5.40 -21.13
N LYS A 19 26.21 5.58 -21.34
CA LYS A 19 27.24 4.68 -20.78
C LYS A 19 27.38 4.88 -19.27
N PHE A 20 27.23 6.12 -18.78
CA PHE A 20 27.18 6.39 -17.34
C PHE A 20 25.98 5.72 -16.67
N LEU A 21 24.78 5.82 -17.26
CA LEU A 21 23.58 5.14 -16.75
C LEU A 21 23.76 3.62 -16.77
N GLN A 22 24.23 3.03 -17.88
CA GLN A 22 24.53 1.60 -17.97
C GLN A 22 25.54 1.17 -16.90
N MET A 23 26.67 1.86 -16.75
CA MET A 23 27.71 1.55 -15.75
C MET A 23 27.18 1.60 -14.30
N ILE A 24 26.34 2.59 -13.97
CA ILE A 24 25.69 2.68 -12.65
C ILE A 24 24.72 1.52 -12.44
N VAL A 25 23.94 1.19 -13.46
CA VAL A 25 22.89 0.16 -13.41
C VAL A 25 23.46 -1.27 -13.41
N GLU A 26 24.63 -1.49 -14.00
CA GLU A 26 25.39 -2.75 -13.91
C GLU A 26 26.05 -2.95 -12.53
N ASN A 27 26.65 -1.90 -11.96
CA ASN A 27 27.35 -1.98 -10.66
C ASN A 27 26.42 -1.76 -9.44
N GLY A 28 25.18 -1.31 -9.68
CA GLY A 28 24.21 -0.88 -8.66
C GLY A 28 23.80 -1.97 -7.65
N GLU A 29 24.09 -3.24 -7.95
CA GLU A 29 23.94 -4.37 -7.02
C GLU A 29 24.69 -4.21 -5.69
N THR A 30 25.62 -3.26 -5.59
CA THR A 30 26.39 -2.92 -4.38
C THR A 30 25.80 -1.75 -3.57
N CYS A 31 24.91 -0.92 -4.15
CA CYS A 31 24.64 0.43 -3.66
C CYS A 31 23.15 0.83 -3.48
N LEU A 32 22.21 -0.05 -3.83
CA LEU A 32 20.75 0.18 -3.68
C LEU A 32 20.04 -0.87 -2.79
N LYS A 33 20.79 -1.82 -2.21
CA LYS A 33 20.23 -2.92 -1.40
C LYS A 33 20.08 -2.51 0.07
N ASP A 34 18.90 -2.00 0.40
CA ASP A 34 18.52 -1.63 1.77
C ASP A 34 18.38 -2.82 2.74
N TYR A 35 18.19 -2.51 4.02
CA TYR A 35 17.78 -3.49 5.03
C TYR A 35 16.25 -3.68 4.96
N PRO A 36 15.75 -4.91 5.16
CA PRO A 36 14.32 -5.18 5.10
C PRO A 36 13.60 -4.51 6.27
N ASN A 37 12.48 -3.83 5.97
CA ASN A 37 11.68 -3.07 6.94
C ASN A 37 12.37 -1.81 7.50
N THR A 38 13.24 -1.16 6.73
CA THR A 38 13.77 0.18 7.05
C THR A 38 13.77 1.11 5.83
N VAL A 39 13.67 2.42 6.09
CA VAL A 39 13.90 3.52 5.14
C VAL A 39 15.19 3.33 4.33
N SER A 40 15.17 3.78 3.06
CA SER A 40 16.37 3.79 2.23
C SER A 40 17.52 4.58 2.84
N GLY A 41 18.70 3.97 2.92
CA GLY A 41 19.93 4.64 3.33
C GLY A 41 20.22 5.87 2.45
N PRO A 42 20.91 6.90 2.97
CA PRO A 42 21.17 8.13 2.22
C PRO A 42 21.99 7.89 0.94
N ILE A 43 22.80 6.82 0.93
CA ILE A 43 23.54 6.34 -0.25
C ILE A 43 22.56 5.86 -1.33
N ASN A 44 21.48 5.17 -0.96
CA ASN A 44 20.54 4.56 -1.88
C ASN A 44 19.66 5.65 -2.52
N ILE A 45 19.17 6.61 -1.72
CA ILE A 45 18.41 7.76 -2.24
C ILE A 45 19.29 8.56 -3.22
N GLN A 46 20.57 8.78 -2.92
CA GLN A 46 21.50 9.45 -3.84
C GLN A 46 21.72 8.68 -5.16
N HIS A 47 21.86 7.36 -5.13
CA HIS A 47 21.96 6.54 -6.36
C HIS A 47 20.67 6.57 -7.18
N ALA A 48 19.50 6.49 -6.55
CA ALA A 48 18.22 6.63 -7.23
C ALA A 48 18.05 8.01 -7.88
N CYS A 49 18.48 9.09 -7.21
CA CYS A 49 18.54 10.43 -7.79
C CYS A 49 19.51 10.51 -8.98
N MET A 50 20.67 9.85 -8.93
CA MET A 50 21.60 9.80 -10.07
C MET A 50 21.00 9.05 -11.28
N ILE A 51 20.35 7.90 -11.05
CA ILE A 51 19.64 7.13 -12.08
C ILE A 51 18.51 7.96 -12.70
N HIS A 52 17.67 8.58 -11.87
CA HIS A 52 16.57 9.44 -12.31
C HIS A 52 17.08 10.62 -13.13
N TYR A 53 18.06 11.37 -12.61
CA TYR A 53 18.64 12.52 -13.29
C TYR A 53 19.23 12.14 -14.66
N LEU A 54 20.08 11.11 -14.72
CA LEU A 54 20.69 10.65 -15.97
C LEU A 54 19.63 10.16 -16.97
N TYR A 55 18.61 9.42 -16.51
CA TYR A 55 17.53 8.96 -17.38
C TYR A 55 16.73 10.13 -17.98
N PHE A 56 16.43 11.16 -17.19
CA PHE A 56 15.64 12.31 -17.64
C PHE A 56 16.40 13.30 -18.54
N LEU A 57 17.73 13.20 -18.65
CA LEU A 57 18.52 13.97 -19.63
C LEU A 57 18.26 13.54 -21.08
N ASN A 58 18.16 12.23 -21.34
CA ASN A 58 17.81 11.73 -22.68
C ASN A 58 16.94 10.44 -22.59
N PRO A 59 15.66 10.54 -22.20
CA PRO A 59 14.79 9.37 -22.01
C PRO A 59 14.79 8.42 -23.21
N THR A 60 14.79 8.97 -24.42
CA THR A 60 14.80 8.25 -25.70
C THR A 60 16.06 7.43 -25.95
N ALA A 61 17.24 7.86 -25.50
CA ALA A 61 18.49 7.11 -25.64
C ALA A 61 18.67 6.02 -24.57
N HIS A 62 17.71 5.87 -23.64
CA HIS A 62 17.80 4.98 -22.49
C HIS A 62 16.69 3.93 -22.43
N VAL A 63 15.82 3.85 -23.46
CA VAL A 63 14.72 2.86 -23.54
C VAL A 63 15.21 1.52 -24.10
N ASP A 64 16.12 0.88 -23.37
CA ASP A 64 16.66 -0.44 -23.66
C ASP A 64 16.12 -1.48 -22.66
N SER A 65 15.73 -2.66 -23.16
CA SER A 65 15.32 -3.83 -22.36
C SER A 65 16.37 -4.24 -21.33
N PHE A 66 17.67 -4.11 -21.65
CA PHE A 66 18.73 -4.37 -20.67
C PHE A 66 18.68 -3.40 -19.49
N VAL A 67 18.59 -2.10 -19.76
CA VAL A 67 18.51 -1.06 -18.73
C VAL A 67 17.23 -1.22 -17.91
N ALA A 68 16.08 -1.40 -18.55
CA ALA A 68 14.80 -1.63 -17.86
C ALA A 68 14.84 -2.89 -16.97
N THR A 69 15.36 -4.01 -17.47
CA THR A 69 15.52 -5.27 -16.72
C THR A 69 16.43 -5.08 -15.50
N ARG A 70 17.55 -4.38 -15.66
CA ARG A 70 18.50 -4.15 -14.56
C ARG A 70 17.95 -3.16 -13.53
N LEU A 71 17.26 -2.10 -13.94
CA LEU A 71 16.54 -1.21 -13.03
C LEU A 71 15.48 -1.97 -12.21
N MET A 72 14.75 -2.91 -12.84
CA MET A 72 13.77 -3.76 -12.14
C MET A 72 14.43 -4.69 -11.10
N MET A 73 15.70 -5.06 -11.27
CA MET A 73 16.49 -5.78 -10.26
C MET A 73 16.99 -4.91 -9.10
N LEU A 74 16.97 -3.58 -9.24
CA LEU A 74 17.35 -2.61 -8.21
C LEU A 74 16.13 -2.06 -7.44
N TYR A 75 14.96 -2.08 -8.06
CA TYR A 75 13.68 -1.66 -7.47
C TYR A 75 13.20 -2.64 -6.39
N SER A 76 12.76 -2.11 -5.25
CA SER A 76 12.24 -2.89 -4.11
C SER A 76 10.71 -2.88 -3.99
N GLY A 77 10.02 -2.11 -4.83
CA GLY A 77 8.55 -2.13 -4.92
C GLY A 77 7.83 -1.35 -3.82
N THR A 78 8.56 -0.51 -3.07
CA THR A 78 8.06 0.17 -1.88
C THR A 78 7.71 1.64 -2.11
N CYS A 79 6.99 2.24 -1.16
CA CYS A 79 6.77 3.68 -1.10
C CYS A 79 8.03 4.51 -0.79
N GLY A 80 9.21 3.89 -0.64
CA GLY A 80 10.45 4.57 -0.27
C GLY A 80 10.93 5.59 -1.30
N PRO A 81 11.70 6.64 -0.91
CA PRO A 81 12.07 7.72 -1.82
C PRO A 81 12.87 7.26 -3.04
N SER A 82 13.72 6.24 -2.86
CA SER A 82 14.51 5.61 -3.93
C SER A 82 13.60 4.91 -4.96
N ASP A 83 12.65 4.11 -4.47
CA ASP A 83 11.70 3.37 -5.30
C ASP A 83 10.75 4.31 -6.04
N ARG A 84 10.29 5.41 -5.40
CA ARG A 84 9.45 6.44 -6.05
C ARG A 84 10.13 7.04 -7.29
N LEU A 85 11.43 7.30 -7.23
CA LEU A 85 12.23 7.79 -8.35
C LEU A 85 12.39 6.73 -9.45
N LEU A 86 12.64 5.46 -9.09
CA LEU A 86 12.71 4.36 -10.04
C LEU A 86 11.36 4.10 -10.74
N LEU A 87 10.25 4.16 -10.01
CA LEU A 87 8.90 4.02 -10.59
C LEU A 87 8.57 5.14 -11.56
N GLN A 88 9.04 6.36 -11.29
CA GLN A 88 8.89 7.48 -12.22
C GLN A 88 9.69 7.27 -13.52
N VAL A 89 10.90 6.71 -13.43
CA VAL A 89 11.66 6.27 -14.62
C VAL A 89 10.87 5.19 -15.37
N PHE A 90 10.31 4.20 -14.68
CA PHE A 90 9.47 3.17 -15.33
C PHE A 90 8.24 3.73 -16.03
N HIS A 91 7.47 4.61 -15.40
CA HIS A 91 6.30 5.24 -16.03
C HIS A 91 6.68 6.10 -17.24
N ARG A 92 7.89 6.68 -17.27
CA ARG A 92 8.41 7.38 -18.45
C ARG A 92 8.93 6.42 -19.52
N MET A 93 9.48 5.27 -19.15
CA MET A 93 9.85 4.21 -20.09
C MET A 93 8.62 3.62 -20.80
N ASP A 94 7.56 3.27 -20.05
CA ASP A 94 6.34 2.64 -20.60
C ASP A 94 5.65 3.53 -21.66
N ALA A 95 5.73 4.86 -21.48
CA ALA A 95 5.24 5.85 -22.42
C ALA A 95 6.02 5.94 -23.76
N HIS A 96 7.19 5.30 -23.86
CA HIS A 96 8.03 5.24 -25.06
C HIS A 96 8.15 3.81 -25.63
N VAL A 97 8.27 2.80 -24.77
CA VAL A 97 8.24 1.37 -25.10
C VAL A 97 7.51 0.63 -24.00
N SER A 98 6.48 -0.15 -24.35
CA SER A 98 5.74 -1.04 -23.44
C SER A 98 6.69 -1.81 -22.52
N LEU A 99 6.67 -1.50 -21.23
CA LEU A 99 7.56 -2.12 -20.24
C LEU A 99 7.27 -3.60 -20.11
N ASN A 100 6.01 -4.02 -20.25
CA ASN A 100 5.61 -5.44 -20.29
C ASN A 100 6.21 -6.19 -21.49
N SER A 101 6.62 -5.49 -22.53
CA SER A 101 7.34 -6.05 -23.68
C SER A 101 8.86 -6.02 -23.49
N ALA A 102 9.40 -5.00 -22.82
CA ALA A 102 10.82 -4.86 -22.52
C ALA A 102 11.30 -5.70 -21.31
N VAL A 103 10.39 -6.04 -20.40
CA VAL A 103 10.64 -6.72 -19.11
C VAL A 103 9.68 -7.91 -18.97
N LYS A 104 10.12 -9.08 -19.45
CA LYS A 104 9.34 -10.31 -19.47
C LYS A 104 9.19 -10.92 -18.06
N ILE A 105 8.12 -10.55 -17.34
CA ILE A 105 7.79 -11.18 -16.05
C ILE A 105 7.27 -12.61 -16.28
N ALA A 106 8.05 -13.60 -15.85
CA ALA A 106 7.80 -15.02 -16.07
C ALA A 106 6.97 -15.66 -14.94
N LEU A 107 7.19 -15.28 -13.69
CA LEU A 107 6.55 -15.88 -12.51
C LEU A 107 6.43 -14.88 -11.35
N TYR A 108 5.43 -15.09 -10.50
CA TYR A 108 5.31 -14.45 -9.19
C TYR A 108 5.35 -15.51 -8.09
N THR A 109 6.28 -15.38 -7.14
CA THR A 109 6.51 -16.35 -6.07
C THR A 109 6.37 -15.66 -4.71
N PHE A 110 5.51 -16.19 -3.84
CA PHE A 110 5.38 -15.71 -2.47
C PHE A 110 6.45 -16.35 -1.58
N VAL A 111 7.23 -15.53 -0.87
CA VAL A 111 8.38 -15.99 -0.07
C VAL A 111 8.06 -15.95 1.42
N ASN A 112 8.18 -17.10 2.07
CA ASN A 112 8.09 -17.24 3.52
C ASN A 112 9.41 -16.84 4.20
N GLU A 113 9.66 -15.54 4.29
CA GLU A 113 10.89 -14.98 4.85
C GLU A 113 11.03 -15.27 6.36
N PRO A 114 12.14 -15.86 6.84
CA PRO A 114 12.54 -15.69 8.24
C PRO A 114 12.93 -14.21 8.48
N ASN A 115 12.71 -13.70 9.71
CA ASN A 115 12.75 -12.26 10.04
C ASN A 115 14.05 -11.49 9.75
N SER A 116 15.10 -12.15 9.24
CA SER A 116 16.43 -11.59 9.01
C SER A 116 16.95 -11.77 7.57
N MET A 117 16.24 -12.48 6.68
CA MET A 117 16.75 -12.80 5.34
C MET A 117 16.26 -11.81 4.29
N ARG A 118 17.19 -11.25 3.52
CA ARG A 118 16.90 -10.31 2.42
C ARG A 118 16.35 -11.05 1.20
N VAL A 119 15.30 -10.50 0.61
CA VAL A 119 14.77 -10.90 -0.69
C VAL A 119 14.69 -9.66 -1.57
N SER A 120 15.36 -9.68 -2.73
CA SER A 120 15.13 -8.65 -3.76
C SER A 120 13.75 -8.90 -4.38
N LEU A 121 12.97 -7.83 -4.62
CA LEU A 121 11.66 -7.92 -5.28
C LEU A 121 11.74 -8.70 -6.59
N CYS A 122 12.86 -8.62 -7.29
CA CYS A 122 13.07 -9.27 -8.56
C CYS A 122 14.33 -10.18 -8.53
N LYS A 123 14.26 -11.29 -9.27
CA LYS A 123 15.42 -12.12 -9.68
C LYS A 123 15.29 -12.54 -11.14
N LYS A 124 16.39 -12.92 -11.77
CA LYS A 124 16.37 -13.46 -13.15
C LYS A 124 16.02 -14.95 -13.12
N ALA A 125 15.02 -15.35 -13.90
CA ALA A 125 14.52 -16.72 -14.00
C ALA A 125 14.36 -17.12 -15.48
N GLY A 126 15.33 -17.90 -16.00
CA GLY A 126 15.34 -18.33 -17.39
C GLY A 126 15.37 -17.15 -18.38
N GLU A 127 14.36 -17.10 -19.27
CA GLU A 127 14.18 -16.04 -20.27
C GLU A 127 13.60 -14.73 -19.70
N GLY A 128 13.26 -14.67 -18.41
CA GLY A 128 12.52 -13.55 -17.83
C GLY A 128 12.89 -13.25 -16.39
N LEU A 129 11.97 -12.55 -15.71
CA LEU A 129 12.09 -12.16 -14.31
C LEU A 129 11.07 -12.89 -13.44
N GLU A 130 11.52 -13.32 -12.26
CA GLU A 130 10.68 -13.80 -11.17
C GLU A 130 10.49 -12.65 -10.16
N ILE A 131 9.24 -12.32 -9.87
CA ILE A 131 8.88 -11.33 -8.85
C ILE A 131 8.59 -12.05 -7.53
N LEU A 132 9.30 -11.64 -6.48
CA LEU A 132 9.28 -12.23 -5.15
C LEU A 132 8.50 -11.33 -4.19
N LEU A 133 7.39 -11.87 -3.69
CA LEU A 133 6.44 -11.12 -2.86
C LEU A 133 6.44 -11.63 -1.42
N SER A 134 6.51 -10.71 -0.46
CA SER A 134 6.46 -11.02 0.96
C SER A 134 5.08 -10.73 1.54
N GLY A 135 4.43 -11.76 2.08
CA GLY A 135 3.19 -11.60 2.83
C GLY A 135 3.36 -10.75 4.10
N LYS A 136 4.58 -10.65 4.63
CA LYS A 136 4.91 -9.75 5.75
C LYS A 136 4.92 -8.30 5.30
N THR A 137 5.48 -8.00 4.12
CA THR A 137 5.44 -6.65 3.56
C THR A 137 4.01 -6.26 3.15
N PHE A 138 3.19 -7.17 2.62
CA PHE A 138 1.74 -6.90 2.44
C PHE A 138 1.03 -6.61 3.78
N GLY A 139 1.26 -7.43 4.81
CA GLY A 139 0.71 -7.19 6.15
C GLY A 139 1.16 -5.85 6.76
N SER A 140 2.44 -5.50 6.65
CA SER A 140 2.99 -4.18 7.01
C SER A 140 2.29 -3.05 6.25
N SER A 141 2.11 -3.24 4.94
CA SER A 141 1.52 -2.24 4.04
C SER A 141 0.08 -1.90 4.39
N ILE A 142 -0.72 -2.88 4.83
CA ILE A 142 -2.09 -2.62 5.30
C ILE A 142 -2.06 -1.67 6.52
N LYS A 143 -1.19 -1.93 7.49
CA LYS A 143 -1.10 -1.19 8.76
C LYS A 143 -0.48 0.21 8.64
N HIS A 144 0.42 0.37 7.68
CA HIS A 144 1.30 1.53 7.56
C HIS A 144 1.17 2.26 6.21
N MET A 145 0.10 2.00 5.45
CA MET A 145 -0.21 2.72 4.20
C MET A 145 -0.17 4.25 4.42
N PRO A 146 0.62 5.02 3.63
CA PRO A 146 0.66 6.48 3.77
C PRO A 146 -0.72 7.13 3.53
N VAL A 147 -0.87 8.38 3.96
CA VAL A 147 -2.01 9.24 3.62
C VAL A 147 -1.72 10.02 2.34
N ASP A 148 -0.46 10.42 2.15
CA ASP A 148 0.06 11.24 1.06
C ASP A 148 -0.48 10.84 -0.31
N ILE A 149 -0.72 11.87 -1.14
CA ILE A 149 -0.82 11.71 -2.59
C ILE A 149 0.48 11.06 -3.08
N PHE A 150 0.34 10.09 -4.00
CA PHE A 150 1.46 9.34 -4.56
C PHE A 150 2.22 10.17 -5.63
N ASP A 151 2.65 11.36 -5.24
CA ASP A 151 3.31 12.34 -6.09
C ASP A 151 4.69 11.84 -6.56
N TYR A 152 4.95 12.08 -7.84
CA TYR A 152 6.26 11.88 -8.45
C TYR A 152 7.22 13.02 -8.08
N ALA A 153 8.53 12.77 -8.17
CA ALA A 153 9.48 13.86 -8.07
C ALA A 153 9.29 14.82 -9.27
N PRO A 154 9.43 16.14 -9.08
CA PRO A 154 9.27 17.10 -10.19
C PRO A 154 10.29 16.84 -11.32
N ALA A 155 9.80 16.39 -12.46
CA ALA A 155 10.56 15.69 -13.50
C ALA A 155 11.46 16.58 -14.41
N VAL A 156 11.44 17.90 -14.24
CA VAL A 156 11.94 18.86 -15.25
C VAL A 156 12.68 20.02 -14.59
N GLY A 157 13.82 20.42 -15.16
CA GLY A 157 14.42 21.75 -14.98
C GLY A 157 14.98 22.08 -13.59
N ARG A 158 15.19 21.10 -12.71
CA ARG A 158 15.69 21.31 -11.35
C ARG A 158 17.20 21.14 -11.22
N SER A 159 17.83 22.11 -10.55
CA SER A 159 19.25 22.11 -10.20
C SER A 159 19.61 21.01 -9.19
N THR A 160 20.91 20.75 -9.04
CA THR A 160 21.47 19.83 -8.03
C THR A 160 20.95 20.11 -6.63
N SER A 161 20.82 21.40 -6.28
CA SER A 161 20.31 21.82 -4.97
C SER A 161 18.90 21.31 -4.70
N ALA A 162 18.00 21.36 -5.68
CA ALA A 162 16.61 20.91 -5.53
C ALA A 162 16.47 19.37 -5.51
N TYR A 163 17.41 18.63 -6.12
CA TYR A 163 17.53 17.18 -5.94
C TYR A 163 18.08 16.82 -4.55
N MET A 164 19.08 17.54 -4.06
CA MET A 164 19.63 17.36 -2.70
C MET A 164 18.63 17.76 -1.61
N GLU A 165 17.83 18.80 -1.84
CA GLU A 165 16.70 19.20 -1.01
C GLU A 165 15.66 18.08 -0.95
N TYR A 166 15.23 17.54 -2.10
CA TYR A 166 14.34 16.37 -2.14
C TYR A 166 14.90 15.17 -1.37
N CYS A 167 16.20 14.87 -1.51
CA CYS A 167 16.88 13.83 -0.74
C CYS A 167 16.73 14.03 0.77
N GLU A 168 17.05 15.23 1.30
CA GLU A 168 16.99 15.48 2.74
C GLU A 168 15.54 15.57 3.24
N THR A 169 14.63 16.26 2.54
CA THR A 169 13.20 16.32 2.91
C THR A 169 12.59 14.94 3.00
N LYS A 170 12.75 14.09 1.98
CA LYS A 170 12.18 12.74 1.97
C LYS A 170 12.95 11.73 2.84
N ARG A 171 14.19 12.02 3.25
CA ARG A 171 14.92 11.27 4.28
C ARG A 171 14.33 11.47 5.68
N PHE A 172 13.85 12.67 6.00
CA PHE A 172 13.20 12.94 7.29
C PHE A 172 11.70 12.63 7.29
N SER A 173 11.02 12.69 6.15
CA SER A 173 9.57 12.40 6.04
C SER A 173 9.23 10.93 5.76
N SER A 174 10.20 10.02 5.72
CA SER A 174 9.99 8.64 5.28
C SER A 174 9.47 7.73 6.40
N ASN A 175 8.42 6.97 6.10
CA ASN A 175 7.85 5.94 6.96
C ASN A 175 8.92 4.89 7.35
N PRO A 176 9.12 4.57 8.64
CA PRO A 176 10.11 3.58 9.07
C PRO A 176 9.87 2.17 8.51
N TYR A 177 8.62 1.82 8.19
CA TYR A 177 8.23 0.49 7.74
C TYR A 177 8.31 0.34 6.21
N ALA A 178 8.70 -0.86 5.75
CA ALA A 178 8.55 -1.22 4.34
C ALA A 178 7.06 -1.39 4.02
N VAL A 179 6.59 -0.61 3.05
CA VAL A 179 5.21 -0.56 2.55
C VAL A 179 5.26 -0.64 1.03
N TYR A 180 4.57 -1.59 0.42
CA TYR A 180 4.50 -1.76 -1.03
C TYR A 180 3.78 -0.59 -1.71
N ASP A 181 4.31 -0.14 -2.84
CA ASP A 181 3.79 0.96 -3.63
C ASP A 181 2.55 0.52 -4.43
N PRO A 182 1.35 1.06 -4.16
CA PRO A 182 0.13 0.64 -4.85
C PRO A 182 0.15 0.94 -6.36
N LEU A 183 0.91 1.95 -6.80
CA LEU A 183 1.02 2.29 -8.22
C LEU A 183 1.75 1.22 -9.04
N PHE A 184 2.63 0.44 -8.41
CA PHE A 184 3.27 -0.73 -9.04
C PHE A 184 2.53 -2.03 -8.68
N MET A 185 2.17 -2.19 -7.40
CA MET A 185 1.69 -3.45 -6.87
C MET A 185 0.25 -3.77 -7.29
N LEU A 186 -0.62 -2.78 -7.52
CA LEU A 186 -1.96 -3.04 -8.05
C LEU A 186 -1.92 -3.54 -9.51
N PRO A 187 -1.17 -2.93 -10.45
CA PRO A 187 -0.91 -3.52 -11.77
C PRO A 187 -0.30 -4.92 -11.70
N ALA A 188 0.69 -5.15 -10.82
CA ALA A 188 1.29 -6.48 -10.64
C ALA A 188 0.26 -7.54 -10.20
N ILE A 189 -0.59 -7.21 -9.23
CA ILE A 189 -1.67 -8.10 -8.76
C ILE A 189 -2.71 -8.34 -9.87
N MET A 190 -3.06 -7.31 -10.66
CA MET A 190 -3.96 -7.46 -11.80
C MET A 190 -3.38 -8.43 -12.85
N ASP A 191 -2.09 -8.33 -13.16
CA ASP A 191 -1.42 -9.26 -14.08
C ASP A 191 -1.35 -10.69 -13.52
N MET A 192 -0.99 -10.86 -12.25
CA MET A 192 -1.01 -12.15 -11.54
C MET A 192 -2.36 -12.87 -11.65
N ILE A 193 -3.46 -12.13 -11.45
CA ILE A 193 -4.83 -12.64 -11.53
C ILE A 193 -5.21 -12.92 -12.99
N SER A 194 -4.95 -11.97 -13.89
CA SER A 194 -5.33 -12.06 -15.32
C SER A 194 -4.62 -13.22 -16.02
N ARG A 195 -3.35 -13.48 -15.69
CA ARG A 195 -2.57 -14.63 -16.18
C ARG A 195 -2.74 -15.90 -15.33
N LYS A 196 -3.57 -15.87 -14.27
CA LYS A 196 -3.84 -16.95 -13.31
C LYS A 196 -2.55 -17.64 -12.78
N LEU A 197 -1.52 -16.84 -12.46
CA LEU A 197 -0.17 -17.32 -12.12
C LEU A 197 0.01 -17.77 -10.67
N VAL A 198 -0.95 -17.50 -9.78
CA VAL A 198 -0.86 -17.80 -8.34
C VAL A 198 -2.17 -18.40 -7.84
N ASP A 199 -2.07 -19.41 -6.96
CA ASP A 199 -3.22 -20.00 -6.27
C ASP A 199 -3.92 -18.94 -5.38
N ILE A 200 -5.24 -18.85 -5.50
CA ILE A 200 -6.08 -17.96 -4.67
C ILE A 200 -5.89 -18.19 -3.16
N LYS A 201 -5.56 -19.42 -2.74
CA LYS A 201 -5.21 -19.71 -1.34
C LYS A 201 -4.00 -18.89 -0.90
N ILE A 202 -2.96 -18.83 -1.72
CA ILE A 202 -1.74 -18.05 -1.44
C ILE A 202 -2.07 -16.54 -1.44
N LEU A 203 -2.90 -16.05 -2.37
CA LEU A 203 -3.36 -14.65 -2.37
C LEU A 203 -4.18 -14.29 -1.12
N THR A 204 -4.89 -15.27 -0.54
CA THR A 204 -5.65 -15.12 0.71
C THR A 204 -4.74 -15.08 1.92
N GLU A 205 -3.86 -16.08 2.08
CA GLU A 205 -3.00 -16.28 3.25
C GLU A 205 -1.86 -15.26 3.32
N SER A 206 -1.47 -14.65 2.19
CA SER A 206 -0.38 -13.65 2.10
C SER A 206 -0.80 -12.20 2.36
N HIS A 207 -2.05 -11.95 2.78
CA HIS A 207 -2.64 -10.60 2.91
C HIS A 207 -2.75 -9.78 1.61
N CYS A 208 -2.43 -10.34 0.44
CA CYS A 208 -2.49 -9.65 -0.86
C CYS A 208 -3.87 -9.02 -1.14
N ILE A 209 -4.95 -9.75 -0.84
CA ILE A 209 -6.34 -9.23 -0.99
C ILE A 209 -6.62 -8.10 0.00
N GLY A 210 -6.17 -8.23 1.25
CA GLY A 210 -6.31 -7.17 2.27
C GLY A 210 -5.60 -5.88 1.86
N TYR A 211 -4.48 -5.98 1.15
CA TYR A 211 -3.78 -4.84 0.58
C TYR A 211 -4.59 -4.15 -0.53
N VAL A 212 -5.20 -4.91 -1.46
CA VAL A 212 -6.10 -4.33 -2.48
C VAL A 212 -7.28 -3.60 -1.82
N ILE A 213 -7.87 -4.19 -0.79
CA ILE A 213 -8.96 -3.57 -0.01
C ILE A 213 -8.48 -2.29 0.67
N MET A 214 -7.28 -2.29 1.28
CA MET A 214 -6.71 -1.09 1.89
C MET A 214 -6.51 0.04 0.88
N CYS A 215 -6.13 -0.28 -0.36
CA CYS A 215 -5.97 0.69 -1.44
C CYS A 215 -7.30 1.33 -1.91
N LEU A 216 -8.47 0.74 -1.61
CA LEU A 216 -9.76 1.39 -1.81
C LEU A 216 -9.99 2.56 -0.83
N GLY A 217 -9.24 2.59 0.28
CA GLY A 217 -9.18 3.70 1.25
C GLY A 217 -8.07 4.72 0.98
N CYS A 218 -7.47 4.68 -0.21
CA CYS A 218 -6.55 5.69 -0.73
C CYS A 218 -7.20 6.40 -1.92
N GLY A 219 -7.00 7.71 -2.07
CA GLY A 219 -7.63 8.49 -3.13
C GLY A 219 -6.98 8.39 -4.52
N GLY A 220 -7.50 9.23 -5.43
CA GLY A 220 -6.89 9.50 -6.74
C GLY A 220 -6.82 8.29 -7.66
N SER A 221 -5.68 8.14 -8.35
CA SER A 221 -5.43 7.04 -9.30
C SER A 221 -5.42 5.66 -8.64
N VAL A 222 -4.98 5.57 -7.38
CA VAL A 222 -4.90 4.31 -6.63
C VAL A 222 -6.29 3.73 -6.35
N TYR A 223 -7.27 4.56 -5.99
CA TYR A 223 -8.68 4.13 -5.89
C TYR A 223 -9.16 3.47 -7.18
N ALA A 224 -8.93 4.14 -8.32
CA ALA A 224 -9.37 3.68 -9.63
C ALA A 224 -8.66 2.39 -10.10
N MET A 225 -7.40 2.20 -9.72
CA MET A 225 -6.68 0.93 -9.90
C MET A 225 -7.27 -0.16 -9.01
N ALA A 226 -7.40 0.09 -7.70
CA ALA A 226 -7.87 -0.88 -6.72
C ALA A 226 -9.30 -1.38 -7.01
N ARG A 227 -10.21 -0.51 -7.48
CA ARG A 227 -11.55 -0.91 -7.93
C ARG A 227 -11.50 -1.86 -9.15
N ARG A 228 -10.57 -1.66 -10.09
CA ARG A 228 -10.36 -2.61 -11.21
C ARG A 228 -9.80 -3.95 -10.72
N THR A 229 -8.84 -3.92 -9.80
CA THR A 229 -8.28 -5.12 -9.16
C THR A 229 -9.34 -5.89 -8.37
N LEU A 230 -10.26 -5.19 -7.69
CA LEU A 230 -11.39 -5.77 -6.95
C LEU A 230 -12.32 -6.56 -7.87
N VAL A 231 -12.70 -6.00 -9.03
CA VAL A 231 -13.55 -6.72 -10.01
C VAL A 231 -12.86 -7.98 -10.55
N GLN A 232 -11.55 -7.94 -10.79
CA GLN A 232 -10.78 -9.13 -11.19
C GLN A 232 -10.69 -10.17 -10.07
N LEU A 233 -10.55 -9.75 -8.80
CA LEU A 233 -10.60 -10.64 -7.65
C LEU A 233 -11.96 -11.33 -7.51
N ILE A 234 -13.07 -10.60 -7.71
CA ILE A 234 -14.43 -11.17 -7.66
C ILE A 234 -14.60 -12.28 -8.70
N ALA A 235 -14.24 -12.00 -9.96
CA ALA A 235 -14.29 -13.00 -11.03
C ALA A 235 -13.40 -14.23 -10.74
N LEU A 236 -12.22 -14.02 -10.14
CA LEU A 236 -11.37 -15.13 -9.69
C LEU A 236 -12.03 -15.95 -8.57
N TYR A 237 -12.68 -15.29 -7.60
CA TYR A 237 -13.38 -15.98 -6.49
C TYR A 237 -14.58 -16.80 -6.97
N GLU A 238 -15.30 -16.36 -8.00
CA GLU A 238 -16.40 -17.11 -8.62
C GLU A 238 -15.93 -18.45 -9.22
N ASP A 239 -14.83 -18.44 -9.98
CA ASP A 239 -14.24 -19.61 -10.67
C ASP A 239 -13.67 -20.69 -9.72
N THR A 240 -13.33 -20.34 -8.47
CA THR A 240 -12.44 -21.17 -7.65
C THR A 240 -13.12 -22.26 -6.83
N ARG A 241 -12.34 -23.31 -6.51
CA ARG A 241 -12.71 -24.40 -5.60
C ARG A 241 -12.15 -24.25 -4.18
N TYR A 242 -11.72 -23.04 -3.80
CA TYR A 242 -11.22 -22.77 -2.46
C TYR A 242 -12.37 -22.89 -1.44
N LYS A 243 -12.15 -23.58 -0.32
CA LYS A 243 -13.22 -24.03 0.58
C LYS A 243 -13.80 -22.87 1.42
N GLU A 244 -12.96 -21.95 1.86
CA GLU A 244 -13.32 -20.80 2.68
C GLU A 244 -13.78 -19.59 1.84
N ARG A 245 -13.99 -19.79 0.52
CA ARG A 245 -14.20 -18.71 -0.46
C ARG A 245 -15.45 -17.85 -0.21
N ASP A 246 -16.54 -18.42 0.29
CA ASP A 246 -17.86 -17.80 0.15
C ASP A 246 -18.06 -16.55 1.01
N MET A 247 -17.48 -16.52 2.22
CA MET A 247 -17.52 -15.33 3.09
C MET A 247 -16.59 -14.22 2.58
N ILE A 248 -15.45 -14.59 1.99
CA ILE A 248 -14.56 -13.62 1.33
C ILE A 248 -15.26 -13.03 0.10
N ARG A 249 -15.86 -13.87 -0.75
CA ARG A 249 -16.64 -13.45 -1.93
C ARG A 249 -17.79 -12.50 -1.56
N LEU A 250 -18.52 -12.79 -0.48
CA LEU A 250 -19.56 -11.89 0.05
C LEU A 250 -18.98 -10.53 0.47
N LEU A 251 -17.85 -10.50 1.18
CA LEU A 251 -17.15 -9.26 1.53
C LEU A 251 -16.69 -8.48 0.29
N LEU A 252 -16.17 -9.15 -0.74
CA LEU A 252 -15.75 -8.50 -1.98
C LEU A 252 -16.92 -7.92 -2.78
N TYR A 253 -18.06 -8.62 -2.86
CA TYR A 253 -19.29 -8.05 -3.44
C TYR A 253 -19.80 -6.84 -2.65
N ASN A 254 -19.79 -6.89 -1.31
CA ASN A 254 -20.21 -5.77 -0.47
C ASN A 254 -19.31 -4.54 -0.69
N LEU A 255 -17.99 -4.73 -0.79
CA LEU A 255 -17.06 -3.67 -1.18
C LEU A 255 -17.32 -3.15 -2.59
N HIS A 256 -17.60 -4.02 -3.55
CA HIS A 256 -17.90 -3.61 -4.92
C HIS A 256 -19.16 -2.76 -4.97
N TYR A 257 -20.26 -3.21 -4.34
CA TYR A 257 -21.50 -2.42 -4.23
C TYR A 257 -21.23 -1.01 -3.66
N ILE A 258 -20.50 -0.92 -2.54
CA ILE A 258 -20.13 0.36 -1.92
C ILE A 258 -19.36 1.26 -2.90
N THR A 259 -18.41 0.70 -3.64
CA THR A 259 -17.59 1.45 -4.62
C THR A 259 -18.30 1.81 -5.92
N GLU A 260 -19.41 1.13 -6.27
CA GLU A 260 -20.30 1.56 -7.35
C GLU A 260 -21.23 2.70 -6.89
N ASP A 261 -21.77 2.63 -5.67
CA ASP A 261 -22.65 3.64 -5.07
C ASP A 261 -21.96 5.03 -5.05
N PHE A 262 -20.73 5.08 -4.50
CA PHE A 262 -19.85 6.27 -4.57
C PHE A 262 -19.51 6.72 -6.00
N GLY A 263 -19.58 5.83 -6.98
CA GLY A 263 -19.25 6.10 -8.38
C GLY A 263 -20.36 6.80 -9.15
N VAL A 264 -21.62 6.70 -8.72
CA VAL A 264 -22.80 7.22 -9.45
C VAL A 264 -23.11 8.67 -9.05
N SER A 265 -23.17 8.98 -7.75
CA SER A 265 -23.71 10.24 -7.24
C SER A 265 -22.94 11.51 -7.65
N GLN A 266 -21.63 11.41 -7.90
CA GLN A 266 -20.76 12.57 -8.19
C GLN A 266 -20.53 12.78 -9.71
N SER A 267 -21.58 12.65 -10.51
CA SER A 267 -21.58 12.95 -11.95
C SER A 267 -22.14 14.33 -12.31
N SER A 268 -22.40 15.19 -11.31
CA SER A 268 -22.97 16.54 -11.45
C SER A 268 -21.92 17.65 -11.30
N GLU A 269 -21.58 18.27 -12.43
CA GLU A 269 -21.23 19.69 -12.68
C GLU A 269 -20.56 20.58 -11.60
N LEU A 270 -19.41 21.16 -12.01
CA LEU A 270 -18.95 22.54 -11.72
C LEU A 270 -18.72 22.99 -10.26
N GLY A 271 -17.48 22.84 -9.77
CA GLY A 271 -16.97 23.58 -8.61
C GLY A 271 -15.57 23.14 -8.13
N ASP A 272 -14.69 24.09 -7.79
CA ASP A 272 -13.36 23.81 -7.22
C ASP A 272 -13.44 23.49 -5.71
N ASP A 273 -13.91 22.27 -5.37
CA ASP A 273 -13.41 21.51 -4.21
C ASP A 273 -13.75 20.01 -4.37
N VAL A 274 -12.82 19.23 -4.96
CA VAL A 274 -13.10 17.84 -5.38
C VAL A 274 -12.87 16.86 -4.22
N THR A 275 -13.71 16.95 -3.19
CA THR A 275 -13.53 16.20 -1.95
C THR A 275 -13.83 14.71 -2.09
N VAL A 276 -12.76 13.92 -2.05
CA VAL A 276 -12.70 12.51 -1.57
C VAL A 276 -13.53 11.47 -2.35
N LYS A 277 -12.91 10.91 -3.40
CA LYS A 277 -13.36 9.68 -4.08
C LYS A 277 -12.64 8.43 -3.56
N HIS A 278 -12.90 8.04 -2.32
CA HIS A 278 -12.48 6.75 -1.74
C HIS A 278 -13.37 6.32 -0.56
N ILE A 279 -13.29 5.06 -0.12
CA ILE A 279 -14.00 4.63 1.09
C ILE A 279 -13.25 5.14 2.35
N PRO A 280 -13.93 5.32 3.51
CA PRO A 280 -13.26 5.69 4.74
C PRO A 280 -12.20 4.65 5.15
N ARG A 281 -11.01 5.13 5.56
CA ARG A 281 -9.83 4.29 5.83
C ARG A 281 -10.09 3.19 6.88
N ILE A 282 -10.91 3.47 7.88
CA ILE A 282 -11.34 2.50 8.89
C ILE A 282 -12.18 1.35 8.31
N VAL A 283 -13.02 1.59 7.30
CA VAL A 283 -13.80 0.53 6.64
C VAL A 283 -12.87 -0.36 5.82
N ALA A 284 -11.92 0.26 5.09
CA ALA A 284 -10.88 -0.46 4.35
C ALA A 284 -10.01 -1.32 5.28
N MET A 285 -9.49 -0.74 6.37
CA MET A 285 -8.67 -1.43 7.38
C MET A 285 -9.43 -2.59 8.03
N ALA A 286 -10.68 -2.39 8.45
CA ALA A 286 -11.48 -3.43 9.10
C ALA A 286 -11.71 -4.61 8.15
N PHE A 287 -12.14 -4.36 6.91
CA PHE A 287 -12.34 -5.43 5.93
C PHE A 287 -11.03 -6.11 5.50
N ALA A 288 -9.92 -5.38 5.36
CA ALA A 288 -8.61 -5.95 5.09
C ALA A 288 -8.15 -6.92 6.19
N ASN A 289 -8.44 -6.60 7.46
CA ASN A 289 -8.14 -7.47 8.60
C ASN A 289 -9.16 -8.62 8.77
N LEU A 290 -10.31 -8.62 8.07
CA LEU A 290 -11.27 -9.72 8.09
C LEU A 290 -10.97 -10.83 7.06
N ILE A 291 -10.20 -10.56 6.00
CA ILE A 291 -9.73 -11.61 5.08
C ILE A 291 -9.05 -12.79 5.80
N PRO A 292 -8.03 -12.60 6.66
CA PRO A 292 -7.41 -13.70 7.40
C PRO A 292 -8.32 -14.31 8.48
N VAL A 293 -9.40 -13.63 8.88
CA VAL A 293 -10.43 -14.21 9.76
C VAL A 293 -11.28 -15.21 8.97
N PHE A 294 -11.80 -14.84 7.81
CA PHE A 294 -12.62 -15.76 6.99
C PHE A 294 -11.82 -16.93 6.42
N ALA A 295 -10.54 -16.73 6.12
CA ALA A 295 -9.62 -17.79 5.70
C ALA A 295 -9.33 -18.84 6.79
N ASN A 296 -9.64 -18.55 8.06
CA ASN A 296 -9.35 -19.42 9.20
C ASN A 296 -10.59 -19.62 10.10
N PRO A 297 -11.38 -20.68 9.90
CA PRO A 297 -12.51 -21.04 10.76
C PRO A 297 -12.17 -21.25 12.25
N GLY A 298 -10.90 -21.44 12.60
CA GLY A 298 -10.43 -21.50 13.99
C GLY A 298 -10.06 -20.13 14.59
N HIS A 299 -10.25 -19.03 13.87
CA HIS A 299 -9.99 -17.68 14.39
C HIS A 299 -11.08 -17.26 15.39
N PHE A 300 -10.69 -16.66 16.51
CA PHE A 300 -11.62 -16.32 17.61
C PHE A 300 -12.75 -15.35 17.21
N LEU A 301 -12.54 -14.52 16.18
CA LEU A 301 -13.56 -13.63 15.60
C LEU A 301 -14.42 -14.27 14.50
N TYR A 302 -14.18 -15.53 14.11
CA TYR A 302 -14.80 -16.12 12.91
C TYR A 302 -16.34 -16.10 12.98
N GLU A 303 -16.92 -16.52 14.10
CA GLU A 303 -18.37 -16.49 14.30
C GLU A 303 -18.92 -15.05 14.32
N ALA A 304 -18.24 -14.14 15.03
CA ALA A 304 -18.62 -12.72 15.10
C ALA A 304 -18.61 -12.05 13.72
N ALA A 305 -17.58 -12.32 12.91
CA ALA A 305 -17.41 -11.78 11.57
C ALA A 305 -18.43 -12.35 10.57
N ILE A 306 -18.72 -13.67 10.62
CA ILE A 306 -19.77 -14.27 9.78
C ILE A 306 -21.15 -13.73 10.17
N ARG A 307 -21.43 -13.62 11.47
CA ARG A 307 -22.69 -13.05 11.98
C ARG A 307 -22.87 -11.62 11.49
N TYR A 308 -21.83 -10.79 11.57
CA TYR A 308 -21.85 -9.43 11.02
C TYR A 308 -22.11 -9.41 9.50
N MET A 309 -21.37 -10.19 8.71
CA MET A 309 -21.52 -10.22 7.24
C MET A 309 -22.87 -10.77 6.77
N THR A 310 -23.51 -11.63 7.56
CA THR A 310 -24.83 -12.22 7.22
C THR A 310 -26.01 -11.40 7.76
N GLN A 311 -25.82 -10.59 8.80
CA GLN A 311 -26.85 -9.68 9.34
C GLN A 311 -26.83 -8.29 8.68
N THR A 312 -25.68 -7.83 8.20
CA THR A 312 -25.49 -6.50 7.60
C THR A 312 -25.23 -6.65 6.09
N PRO A 313 -26.28 -6.69 5.25
CA PRO A 313 -26.13 -7.01 3.82
C PRO A 313 -25.34 -5.95 3.04
N VAL A 314 -25.38 -4.68 3.45
CA VAL A 314 -24.58 -3.58 2.89
C VAL A 314 -24.15 -2.67 4.04
N VAL A 315 -22.88 -2.28 4.08
CA VAL A 315 -22.38 -1.25 5.02
C VAL A 315 -22.82 0.11 4.54
N LYS A 316 -23.54 0.84 5.39
CA LYS A 316 -24.04 2.18 5.05
C LYS A 316 -22.95 3.22 5.27
N ILE A 317 -22.56 3.87 4.18
CA ILE A 317 -21.59 4.98 4.18
C ILE A 317 -22.25 6.14 3.45
N HIS A 318 -22.38 7.29 4.12
CA HIS A 318 -22.91 8.50 3.50
C HIS A 318 -21.84 9.15 2.63
N GLU A 319 -22.21 9.65 1.46
CA GLU A 319 -21.29 10.23 0.45
C GLU A 319 -20.31 11.25 1.06
N SER A 320 -20.83 12.15 1.90
CA SER A 320 -20.08 13.22 2.58
C SER A 320 -19.33 12.77 3.86
N MET A 321 -19.10 11.45 4.03
CA MET A 321 -18.57 10.80 5.24
C MET A 321 -19.21 11.25 6.57
N GLN A 322 -20.48 11.68 6.53
CA GLN A 322 -21.20 12.16 7.73
C GLN A 322 -21.72 11.02 8.60
N ARG A 323 -21.95 9.84 8.02
CA ARG A 323 -22.32 8.60 8.73
C ARG A 323 -21.57 7.45 8.08
N VAL A 324 -20.74 6.77 8.88
CA VAL A 324 -19.94 5.62 8.45
C VAL A 324 -20.24 4.50 9.44
N ASP A 325 -20.78 3.38 8.96
CA ASP A 325 -20.99 2.22 9.84
C ASP A 325 -19.69 1.41 9.96
N ILE A 326 -18.95 1.61 11.06
CA ILE A 326 -17.64 0.97 11.28
C ILE A 326 -17.84 -0.54 11.49
N PRO A 327 -17.25 -1.42 10.67
CA PRO A 327 -17.47 -2.86 10.78
C PRO A 327 -17.07 -3.42 12.15
N LEU A 328 -17.94 -4.27 12.72
CA LEU A 328 -17.79 -4.93 14.03
C LEU A 328 -17.62 -4.03 15.27
N TYR A 329 -17.37 -2.73 15.13
CA TYR A 329 -17.05 -1.82 16.25
C TYR A 329 -18.10 -1.82 17.37
N ARG A 330 -19.39 -1.71 17.05
CA ARG A 330 -20.49 -1.77 18.05
C ARG A 330 -20.74 -3.15 18.65
N GLN A 331 -20.15 -4.21 18.08
CA GLN A 331 -20.28 -5.58 18.58
C GLN A 331 -19.11 -5.97 19.48
N LEU A 332 -17.89 -5.54 19.16
CA LEU A 332 -16.67 -5.99 19.85
C LEU A 332 -16.26 -5.12 21.04
N LEU A 333 -16.42 -3.79 20.99
CA LEU A 333 -16.07 -2.93 22.14
C LEU A 333 -16.97 -3.17 23.38
N PRO A 334 -18.31 -3.26 23.26
CA PRO A 334 -19.19 -3.62 24.37
C PRO A 334 -19.45 -5.14 24.43
N SER A 335 -18.47 -5.99 24.08
CA SER A 335 -18.70 -7.44 23.99
C SER A 335 -19.11 -8.04 25.35
N GLY A 336 -20.24 -8.75 25.35
CA GLY A 336 -20.73 -9.47 26.53
C GLY A 336 -20.02 -10.80 26.79
N ASN A 337 -19.07 -11.21 25.94
CA ASN A 337 -18.36 -12.49 26.09
C ASN A 337 -17.12 -12.31 26.98
N VAL A 338 -17.25 -12.59 28.28
CA VAL A 338 -16.19 -12.41 29.28
C VAL A 338 -14.86 -13.09 28.89
N ASP A 339 -14.91 -14.29 28.31
CA ASP A 339 -13.72 -15.08 27.96
C ASP A 339 -12.97 -14.54 26.72
N LEU A 340 -13.68 -13.88 25.80
CA LEU A 340 -13.11 -13.31 24.58
C LEU A 340 -12.93 -11.79 24.62
N TYR A 341 -13.61 -11.07 25.52
CA TYR A 341 -13.67 -9.61 25.59
C TYR A 341 -12.30 -8.94 25.45
N ALA A 342 -11.30 -9.37 26.22
CA ALA A 342 -9.96 -8.78 26.16
C ALA A 342 -9.26 -8.98 24.80
N ARG A 343 -9.59 -10.05 24.05
CA ARG A 343 -9.06 -10.31 22.70
C ARG A 343 -9.83 -9.54 21.65
N GLU A 344 -11.15 -9.49 21.77
CA GLU A 344 -12.06 -8.78 20.86
C GLU A 344 -11.84 -7.27 20.91
N THR A 345 -11.89 -6.70 22.11
CA THR A 345 -11.62 -5.28 22.39
C THR A 345 -10.22 -4.87 21.95
N ASN A 346 -9.18 -5.69 22.23
CA ASN A 346 -7.82 -5.38 21.76
C ASN A 346 -7.69 -5.46 20.24
N TRP A 347 -8.37 -6.38 19.56
CA TRP A 347 -8.33 -6.46 18.09
C TRP A 347 -8.97 -5.22 17.45
N ILE A 348 -10.16 -4.81 17.89
CA ILE A 348 -10.83 -3.64 17.31
C ILE A 348 -10.10 -2.33 17.67
N LEU A 349 -9.53 -2.20 18.88
CA LEU A 349 -8.67 -1.06 19.21
C LEU A 349 -7.43 -0.99 18.30
N ASN A 350 -6.78 -2.13 18.02
CA ASN A 350 -5.67 -2.16 17.05
C ASN A 350 -6.14 -1.72 15.66
N VAL A 351 -7.31 -2.20 15.19
CA VAL A 351 -7.89 -1.77 13.89
C VAL A 351 -8.14 -0.26 13.86
N LEU A 352 -8.65 0.33 14.95
CA LEU A 352 -8.86 1.78 15.09
C LEU A 352 -7.55 2.57 15.06
N ILE A 353 -6.51 2.12 15.78
CA ILE A 353 -5.16 2.73 15.83
C ILE A 353 -4.47 2.67 14.47
N MET A 354 -4.58 1.54 13.77
CA MET A 354 -3.96 1.33 12.45
C MET A 354 -4.66 2.17 11.37
N ALA A 355 -5.97 2.39 11.46
CA ALA A 355 -6.73 3.19 10.50
C ALA A 355 -6.58 4.70 10.68
N LEU A 356 -6.49 5.20 11.91
CA LEU A 356 -6.46 6.63 12.24
C LEU A 356 -5.16 7.30 11.74
N LYS A 357 -5.13 7.91 10.55
CA LYS A 357 -3.90 8.51 9.99
C LYS A 357 -4.06 9.93 9.47
N ALA A 358 -5.27 10.35 9.11
CA ALA A 358 -5.59 11.70 8.63
C ALA A 358 -6.57 12.43 9.55
N LYS A 359 -6.67 13.76 9.41
CA LYS A 359 -7.71 14.57 10.06
C LYS A 359 -9.12 14.09 9.68
N GLU A 360 -9.30 13.61 8.45
CA GLU A 360 -10.54 12.98 7.97
C GLU A 360 -10.97 11.81 8.87
N ASP A 361 -10.03 10.90 9.21
CA ASP A 361 -10.30 9.74 10.07
C ASP A 361 -10.76 10.18 11.47
N VAL A 362 -10.17 11.25 12.02
CA VAL A 362 -10.61 11.83 13.30
C VAL A 362 -12.07 12.28 13.21
N THR A 363 -12.46 13.02 12.15
CA THR A 363 -13.86 13.46 12.00
C THR A 363 -14.83 12.30 11.82
N VAL A 364 -14.41 11.20 11.19
CA VAL A 364 -15.21 9.97 11.09
C VAL A 364 -15.38 9.32 12.47
N TYR A 365 -14.36 9.37 13.32
CA TYR A 365 -14.39 8.80 14.68
C TYR A 365 -15.27 9.62 15.62
N GLU A 366 -15.16 10.95 15.59
CA GLU A 366 -16.05 11.87 16.33
C GLU A 366 -17.52 11.65 15.94
N ARG A 367 -17.85 11.69 14.64
CA ARG A 367 -19.22 11.50 14.13
C ARG A 367 -19.79 10.11 14.42
N SER A 368 -18.93 9.12 14.71
CA SER A 368 -19.31 7.75 15.02
C SER A 368 -19.27 7.43 16.52
N PHE A 369 -18.99 8.42 17.38
CA PHE A 369 -18.84 8.32 18.83
C PHE A 369 -17.75 7.32 19.28
N VAL A 370 -16.68 7.18 18.49
CA VAL A 370 -15.59 6.23 18.76
C VAL A 370 -14.86 6.60 20.06
N PHE A 371 -14.53 7.87 20.26
CA PHE A 371 -13.72 8.31 21.39
C PHE A 371 -14.48 8.16 22.73
N GLU A 372 -15.78 8.43 22.74
CA GLU A 372 -16.66 8.32 23.90
C GLU A 372 -16.85 6.86 24.34
N VAL A 373 -17.04 5.94 23.38
CA VAL A 373 -17.11 4.50 23.68
C VAL A 373 -15.75 3.96 24.13
N VAL A 374 -14.65 4.46 23.56
CA VAL A 374 -13.28 4.10 23.98
C VAL A 374 -12.97 4.60 25.41
N GLN A 375 -13.37 5.82 25.77
CA GLN A 375 -13.28 6.34 27.14
C GLN A 375 -14.17 5.56 28.12
N THR A 376 -15.32 5.05 27.66
CA THR A 376 -16.17 4.14 28.45
C THR A 376 -15.46 2.81 28.74
N VAL A 377 -14.66 2.29 27.79
CA VAL A 377 -13.81 1.11 28.00
C VAL A 377 -12.67 1.40 28.98
N GLU A 378 -12.01 2.57 28.91
CA GLU A 378 -10.97 2.95 29.89
C GLU A 378 -11.52 3.08 31.31
N SER A 379 -12.73 3.62 31.45
CA SER A 379 -13.44 3.83 32.72
C SER A 379 -13.85 2.52 33.43
N ASN A 380 -13.84 1.39 32.72
CA ASN A 380 -14.22 0.10 33.29
C ASN A 380 -13.07 -0.51 34.11
N ALA A 381 -13.29 -0.61 35.43
CA ALA A 381 -12.30 -1.11 36.39
C ALA A 381 -11.72 -2.49 36.07
N TYR A 382 -12.48 -3.37 35.41
CA TYR A 382 -12.09 -4.75 35.08
C TYR A 382 -11.25 -4.87 33.80
N VAL A 383 -10.96 -3.77 33.11
CA VAL A 383 -10.21 -3.76 31.85
C VAL A 383 -8.70 -3.88 32.09
N ALA A 384 -8.06 -4.78 31.36
CA ALA A 384 -6.63 -5.06 31.47
C ALA A 384 -5.75 -3.88 31.02
N ASP A 385 -4.56 -3.75 31.61
CA ASP A 385 -3.64 -2.64 31.32
C ASP A 385 -3.10 -2.65 29.87
N SER A 386 -3.12 -3.80 29.20
CA SER A 386 -2.82 -3.88 27.76
C SER A 386 -3.88 -3.16 26.91
N THR A 387 -5.16 -3.31 27.27
CA THR A 387 -6.27 -2.60 26.64
C THR A 387 -6.20 -1.10 26.94
N LYS A 388 -5.96 -0.71 28.20
CA LYS A 388 -5.81 0.71 28.59
C LYS A 388 -4.65 1.41 27.85
N LYS A 389 -3.54 0.70 27.59
CA LYS A 389 -2.44 1.21 26.76
C LYS A 389 -2.89 1.50 25.32
N LEU A 390 -3.66 0.61 24.70
CA LEU A 390 -4.22 0.82 23.35
C LEU A 390 -5.23 1.97 23.32
N VAL A 391 -6.07 2.12 24.36
CA VAL A 391 -6.96 3.29 24.49
C VAL A 391 -6.15 4.59 24.53
N LYS A 392 -5.10 4.65 25.37
CA LYS A 392 -4.23 5.82 25.44
C LYS A 392 -3.50 6.07 24.11
N GLU A 393 -2.96 5.05 23.47
CA GLU A 393 -2.26 5.14 22.18
C GLU A 393 -3.18 5.77 21.11
N LEU A 394 -4.45 5.36 21.05
CA LEU A 394 -5.45 5.95 20.15
C LEU A 394 -5.71 7.43 20.46
N LEU A 395 -5.80 7.81 21.73
CA LEU A 395 -6.10 9.18 22.17
C LEU A 395 -4.89 10.13 22.10
N ASP A 396 -3.67 9.62 22.21
CA ASP A 396 -2.44 10.36 21.94
C ASP A 396 -2.29 10.58 20.42
N GLN A 397 -2.45 9.52 19.61
CA GLN A 397 -2.37 9.60 18.14
C GLN A 397 -3.44 10.52 17.52
N ALA A 398 -4.67 10.54 18.07
CA ALA A 398 -5.70 11.49 17.64
C ALA A 398 -5.31 12.96 17.91
N ARG A 399 -4.65 13.21 19.05
CA ARG A 399 -4.19 14.55 19.44
C ARG A 399 -3.07 15.05 18.55
N ASP A 400 -2.11 14.18 18.22
CA ASP A 400 -0.98 14.54 17.35
C ASP A 400 -1.46 14.88 15.93
N ILE A 401 -2.46 14.18 15.40
CA ILE A 401 -3.09 14.45 14.08
C ILE A 401 -3.87 15.78 14.06
N LEU A 402 -4.37 16.24 15.21
CA LEU A 402 -5.06 17.53 15.36
C LEU A 402 -4.13 18.71 15.73
N ALA A 403 -2.88 18.44 16.10
CA ALA A 403 -1.89 19.46 16.47
C ALA A 403 -1.02 19.91 15.28
N VAL A 404 -0.87 19.05 14.27
CA VAL A 404 -0.49 19.39 12.88
C VAL A 404 -1.71 19.96 12.15
#